data_AF-A0A661MVC9-F1
#
_entry.id   AF-A0A661MVC9-F1
#
_cell.length_a   1.000
_cell.length_b   1.000
_cell.length_c   1.000
_cell.angle_alpha   90.00
_cell.angle_beta   90.00
_cell.angle_gamma   90.00
#
_symmetry.space_group_name_H-M   'P 1'
#
loop_
_entity.id
_entity.type
_entity.pdbx_description
1 polymer ?
#
loop_
_entity_poly.entity_id
_entity_poly.type
_entity_poly.pdbx_seq_one_letter_code
_entity_poly.pdbx_strand_id
1 'polypeptide(L)'
;MAVMGTHCADPEAIAARQQAEATRDRVTAELSEAQATKAKADKALAEAKAALEKRSAKLAAVKAENAKLQKTVRYFLDQAVSTSTASDDDDANKGAIKAYQALIDTFPDHPLAEVSGQRIEALEERIAARAEKLAHDQAEVLELVAACRKSAADANEAHQKSLQSKAAGGLNKGAALAGNRRVDELREMAKTAKQKAQKLLATAPDPNGRLAKQIRSCDETD
;
A
#
# COMPACT_ATOMS: atom_id res chain seq x y z
N MET A 1 -112.02 19.34 55.61
CA MET A 1 -111.11 20.50 55.59
C MET A 1 -109.76 20.02 55.11
N ALA A 2 -109.38 20.41 53.89
CA ALA A 2 -108.11 20.05 53.28
C ALA A 2 -107.04 21.06 53.72
N VAL A 3 -105.98 20.59 54.38
CA VAL A 3 -104.78 21.39 54.62
C VAL A 3 -103.73 20.91 53.62
N MET A 4 -103.70 21.58 52.46
CA MET A 4 -102.57 21.48 51.53
C MET A 4 -101.41 22.29 52.11
N GLY A 5 -100.47 21.60 52.76
CA GLY A 5 -99.19 22.17 53.17
C GLY A 5 -98.24 22.25 51.99
N THR A 6 -98.14 23.43 51.38
CA THR A 6 -97.09 23.80 50.44
C THR A 6 -95.71 23.64 51.09
N HIS A 7 -94.97 22.60 50.69
CA HIS A 7 -93.57 22.43 51.05
C HIS A 7 -92.72 23.41 50.23
N CYS A 8 -92.45 24.59 50.80
CA CYS A 8 -91.40 25.46 50.27
C CYS A 8 -90.05 24.83 50.61
N ALA A 9 -89.29 24.44 49.59
CA ALA A 9 -87.93 23.93 49.75
C ALA A 9 -87.01 25.00 50.36
N ASP A 10 -86.16 24.59 51.31
CA ASP A 10 -85.19 25.43 52.00
C ASP A 10 -84.19 26.08 51.00
N PRO A 11 -84.07 27.41 50.95
CA PRO A 11 -83.16 28.12 50.05
C PRO A 11 -81.69 27.69 50.17
N GLU A 12 -81.22 27.31 51.37
CA GLU A 12 -79.85 26.83 51.57
C GLU A 12 -79.63 25.46 50.91
N ALA A 13 -80.64 24.59 50.93
CA ALA A 13 -80.58 23.29 50.28
C ALA A 13 -80.56 23.42 48.73
N ILE A 14 -81.19 24.46 48.18
CA ILE A 14 -81.16 24.76 46.74
C ILE A 14 -79.77 25.29 46.35
N ALA A 15 -79.20 26.24 47.11
CA ALA A 15 -77.87 26.77 46.86
C ALA A 15 -76.78 25.69 46.96
N ALA A 16 -76.86 24.80 47.95
CA ALA A 16 -75.94 23.67 48.09
C ALA A 16 -76.00 22.69 46.90
N ARG A 17 -77.21 22.43 46.36
CA ARG A 17 -77.37 21.59 45.15
C ARG A 17 -76.78 22.24 43.91
N GLN A 18 -77.03 23.54 43.71
CA GLN A 18 -76.46 24.29 42.58
C GLN A 18 -74.93 24.32 42.65
N GLN A 19 -74.36 24.48 43.84
CA GLN A 19 -72.91 24.47 44.03
C GLN A 19 -72.30 23.08 43.81
N ALA A 20 -73.00 22.01 44.22
CA ALA A 20 -72.61 20.63 43.94
C ALA A 20 -72.67 20.30 42.44
N GLU A 21 -73.69 20.78 41.72
CA GLU A 21 -73.80 20.63 40.26
C GLU A 21 -72.67 21.37 39.54
N ALA A 22 -72.40 22.62 39.90
CA ALA A 22 -71.29 23.39 39.31
C ALA A 22 -69.92 22.73 39.55
N THR A 23 -69.72 22.15 40.74
CA THR A 23 -68.49 21.41 41.07
C THR A 23 -68.37 20.13 40.26
N ARG A 24 -69.47 19.39 40.11
CA ARG A 24 -69.52 18.18 39.27
C ARG A 24 -69.16 18.52 37.83
N ASP A 25 -69.78 19.54 37.26
CA ASP A 25 -69.56 19.91 35.86
C ASP A 25 -68.11 20.36 35.61
N ARG A 26 -67.50 21.08 36.57
CA ARG A 26 -66.06 21.43 36.53
C ARG A 26 -65.16 20.19 36.56
N VAL A 27 -65.39 19.26 37.49
CA VAL A 27 -64.59 18.03 37.58
C VAL A 27 -64.73 17.19 36.31
N THR A 28 -65.91 17.17 35.71
CA THR A 28 -66.16 16.43 34.46
C THR A 28 -65.38 17.06 33.29
N ALA A 29 -65.30 18.39 33.23
CA ALA A 29 -64.51 19.11 32.24
C ALA A 29 -63.00 18.86 32.42
N GLU A 30 -62.48 18.95 33.66
CA GLU A 30 -61.07 18.67 33.98
C GLU A 30 -60.70 17.22 33.64
N LEU A 31 -61.58 16.26 33.91
CA LEU A 31 -61.37 14.86 33.54
C LEU A 31 -61.32 14.66 32.02
N SER A 32 -62.21 15.34 31.28
CA SER A 32 -62.22 15.29 29.81
C SER A 32 -60.92 15.83 29.22
N GLU A 33 -60.41 16.94 29.75
CA GLU A 33 -59.16 17.56 29.29
C GLU A 33 -57.93 16.69 29.63
N ALA A 34 -57.91 16.09 30.81
CA ALA A 34 -56.88 15.12 31.19
C ALA A 34 -56.88 13.88 30.28
N GLN A 35 -58.07 13.36 29.92
CA GLN A 35 -58.20 12.24 28.98
C GLN A 35 -57.71 12.62 27.57
N ALA A 36 -58.04 13.81 27.08
CA ALA A 36 -57.55 14.31 25.80
C ALA A 36 -56.02 14.48 25.78
N THR A 37 -55.45 14.95 26.89
CA THR A 37 -54.00 15.10 27.05
C THR A 37 -53.29 13.75 27.09
N LYS A 38 -53.85 12.78 27.82
CA LYS A 38 -53.36 11.38 27.82
C LYS A 38 -53.39 10.78 26.42
N ALA A 39 -54.49 10.94 25.67
CA ALA A 39 -54.59 10.42 24.31
C ALA A 39 -53.54 11.02 23.36
N LYS A 40 -53.24 12.33 23.49
CA LYS A 40 -52.15 12.98 22.75
C LYS A 40 -50.79 12.41 23.13
N ALA A 41 -50.53 12.21 24.43
CA ALA A 41 -49.28 11.64 24.92
C ALA A 41 -49.09 10.18 24.46
N ASP A 42 -50.15 9.36 24.51
CA ASP A 42 -50.13 7.98 24.04
C ASP A 42 -49.84 7.92 22.53
N LYS A 43 -50.42 8.83 21.73
CA LYS A 43 -50.12 8.95 20.31
C LYS A 43 -48.66 9.34 20.06
N ALA A 44 -48.15 10.36 20.75
CA ALA A 44 -46.75 10.79 20.62
C ALA A 44 -45.76 9.69 21.02
N LEU A 45 -46.09 8.91 22.04
CA LEU A 45 -45.30 7.77 22.50
C LEU A 45 -45.30 6.64 21.46
N ALA A 46 -46.44 6.35 20.82
CA ALA A 46 -46.52 5.38 19.73
C ALA A 46 -45.66 5.81 18.52
N GLU A 47 -45.75 7.09 18.12
CA GLU A 47 -44.93 7.65 17.03
C GLU A 47 -43.43 7.60 17.37
N ALA A 48 -43.05 7.93 18.61
CA ALA A 48 -41.67 7.86 19.07
C ALA A 48 -41.12 6.42 19.06
N LYS A 49 -41.92 5.43 19.50
CA LYS A 49 -41.56 4.01 19.43
C LYS A 49 -41.33 3.55 17.99
N ALA A 50 -42.25 3.89 17.08
CA ALA A 50 -42.10 3.56 15.66
C ALA A 50 -40.85 4.21 15.04
N ALA A 51 -40.54 5.46 15.41
CA ALA A 51 -39.34 6.15 14.96
C ALA A 51 -38.05 5.49 15.50
N LEU A 52 -38.06 5.04 16.76
CA LEU A 52 -36.95 4.32 17.38
C LEU A 52 -36.68 2.99 16.65
N GLU A 53 -37.71 2.21 16.37
CA GLU A 53 -37.59 0.95 15.62
C GLU A 53 -37.05 1.17 14.21
N LYS A 54 -37.50 2.22 13.51
CA LYS A 54 -36.97 2.56 12.19
C LYS A 54 -35.49 2.97 12.25
N ARG A 55 -35.09 3.72 13.28
CA ARG A 55 -33.69 4.14 13.47
C ARG A 55 -32.80 2.96 13.88
N SER A 56 -33.28 2.05 14.72
CA SER A 56 -32.53 0.86 15.12
C SER A 56 -32.28 -0.07 13.93
N ALA A 57 -33.28 -0.25 13.05
CA ALA A 57 -33.12 -1.00 11.81
C ALA A 57 -32.09 -0.36 10.87
N LYS A 58 -32.11 0.97 10.71
CA LYS A 58 -31.09 1.70 9.94
C LYS A 58 -29.69 1.53 10.53
N LEU A 59 -29.56 1.62 11.85
CA LEU A 59 -28.28 1.43 12.53
C LEU A 59 -27.73 0.01 12.32
N ALA A 60 -28.60 -1.01 12.36
CA ALA A 60 -28.21 -2.39 12.07
C ALA A 60 -27.71 -2.55 10.63
N ALA A 61 -28.38 -1.93 9.65
CA ALA A 61 -27.94 -1.92 8.26
C ALA A 61 -26.57 -1.24 8.09
N VAL A 62 -26.37 -0.06 8.70
CA VAL A 62 -25.08 0.65 8.66
C VAL A 62 -23.96 -0.17 9.31
N LYS A 63 -24.23 -0.84 10.43
CA LYS A 63 -23.26 -1.74 11.07
C LYS A 63 -22.87 -2.90 10.15
N ALA A 64 -23.83 -3.50 9.45
CA ALA A 64 -23.57 -4.57 8.50
C ALA A 64 -22.71 -4.10 7.32
N GLU A 65 -23.00 -2.93 6.75
CA GLU A 65 -22.19 -2.34 5.68
C GLU A 65 -20.77 -2.00 6.17
N ASN A 66 -20.62 -1.40 7.35
CA ASN A 66 -19.30 -1.15 7.93
C ASN A 66 -18.48 -2.44 8.12
N ALA A 67 -19.12 -3.54 8.54
CA ALA A 67 -18.44 -4.82 8.66
C ALA A 67 -17.97 -5.38 7.31
N LYS A 68 -18.71 -5.13 6.22
CA LYS A 68 -18.27 -5.48 4.86
C LYS A 68 -17.08 -4.61 4.43
N LEU A 69 -17.16 -3.30 4.62
CA LEU A 69 -16.09 -2.36 4.28
C LEU A 69 -14.78 -2.74 4.99
N GLN A 70 -14.83 -3.04 6.29
CA GLN A 70 -13.66 -3.50 7.05
C GLN A 70 -13.03 -4.77 6.47
N LYS A 71 -13.84 -5.73 6.01
CA LYS A 71 -13.33 -6.94 5.35
C LYS A 71 -12.64 -6.62 4.03
N THR A 72 -13.20 -5.72 3.23
CA THR A 72 -12.63 -5.30 1.95
C THR A 72 -11.31 -4.56 2.14
N VAL A 73 -11.25 -3.62 3.09
CA VAL A 73 -10.00 -2.92 3.44
C VAL A 73 -8.91 -3.92 3.84
N ARG A 74 -9.25 -4.90 4.69
CA ARG A 74 -8.31 -5.92 5.15
C ARG A 74 -7.82 -6.81 4.00
N TYR A 75 -8.69 -7.18 3.06
CA TYR A 75 -8.31 -7.97 1.89
C TYR A 75 -7.21 -7.30 1.07
N PHE A 76 -7.37 -6.02 0.71
CA PHE A 76 -6.34 -5.31 -0.07
C PHE A 76 -5.04 -5.14 0.70
N LEU A 77 -5.13 -4.87 2.01
CA LEU A 77 -3.94 -4.75 2.86
C LEU A 77 -3.17 -6.07 2.93
N ASP A 78 -3.87 -7.19 3.19
CA ASP A 78 -3.26 -8.52 3.28
C ASP A 78 -2.63 -8.93 1.93
N GLN A 79 -3.25 -8.58 0.80
CA GLN A 79 -2.71 -8.79 -0.54
C GLN A 79 -1.43 -7.97 -0.80
N ALA A 80 -1.40 -6.71 -0.38
CA ALA A 80 -0.24 -5.84 -0.53
C ALA A 80 0.92 -6.28 0.37
N VAL A 81 0.62 -6.69 1.60
CA VAL A 81 1.62 -7.22 2.54
C VAL A 81 2.23 -8.51 1.97
N SER A 82 1.41 -9.49 1.57
CA SER A 82 1.90 -10.79 1.08
C SER A 82 2.79 -10.68 -0.16
N THR A 83 2.53 -9.70 -1.02
CA THR A 83 3.35 -9.41 -2.21
C THR A 83 4.61 -8.61 -1.88
N SER A 84 4.60 -7.77 -0.85
CA SER A 84 5.77 -6.94 -0.46
C SER A 84 6.77 -7.66 0.44
N THR A 85 6.33 -8.58 1.32
CA THR A 85 7.17 -9.14 2.39
C THR A 85 8.16 -10.19 1.94
N ALA A 86 8.21 -10.52 0.65
CA ALA A 86 8.85 -11.75 0.19
C ALA A 86 10.04 -11.58 -0.75
N SER A 87 10.33 -10.40 -1.33
CA SER A 87 11.28 -10.41 -2.45
C SER A 87 12.04 -9.13 -2.78
N ASP A 88 13.31 -9.31 -3.16
CA ASP A 88 14.13 -8.38 -3.96
C ASP A 88 13.68 -8.32 -5.44
N ASP A 89 12.57 -8.98 -5.76
CA ASP A 89 11.94 -8.99 -7.08
C ASP A 89 11.12 -7.73 -7.34
N ASP A 90 11.46 -7.01 -8.40
CA ASP A 90 10.74 -5.82 -8.84
C ASP A 90 9.29 -6.13 -9.24
N ASP A 91 8.97 -7.32 -9.74
CA ASP A 91 7.62 -7.67 -10.14
C ASP A 91 6.71 -7.90 -8.93
N ALA A 92 7.25 -8.49 -7.86
CA ALA A 92 6.56 -8.61 -6.57
C ALA A 92 6.28 -7.21 -5.97
N ASN A 93 7.27 -6.32 -5.99
CA ASN A 93 7.12 -4.95 -5.50
C ASN A 93 6.11 -4.15 -6.34
N LYS A 94 6.10 -4.28 -7.67
CA LYS A 94 5.07 -3.70 -8.55
C LYS A 94 3.68 -4.27 -8.27
N GLY A 95 3.59 -5.56 -7.95
CA GLY A 95 2.34 -6.20 -7.51
C GLY A 95 1.80 -5.57 -6.22
N ALA A 96 2.67 -5.36 -5.23
CA ALA A 96 2.32 -4.71 -3.97
C ALA A 96 1.86 -3.26 -4.16
N ILE A 97 2.56 -2.49 -5.01
CA ILE A 97 2.16 -1.12 -5.37
C ILE A 97 0.73 -1.09 -5.90
N LYS A 98 0.39 -1.98 -6.85
CA LYS A 98 -0.97 -2.06 -7.41
C LYS A 98 -2.03 -2.38 -6.35
N ALA A 99 -1.72 -3.24 -5.38
CA ALA A 99 -2.64 -3.59 -4.31
C ALA A 99 -2.86 -2.43 -3.32
N TYR A 100 -1.80 -1.71 -2.93
CA TYR A 100 -1.93 -0.49 -2.13
C TYR A 100 -2.69 0.61 -2.89
N GLN A 101 -2.44 0.79 -4.19
CA GLN A 101 -3.16 1.75 -5.01
C GLN A 101 -4.66 1.42 -5.09
N ALA A 102 -5.02 0.13 -5.26
CA ALA A 102 -6.41 -0.30 -5.25
C ALA A 102 -7.12 0.02 -3.91
N LEU A 103 -6.41 -0.08 -2.78
CA LEU A 103 -6.93 0.32 -1.47
C LEU A 103 -7.21 1.84 -1.43
N ILE A 104 -6.28 2.66 -1.91
CA ILE A 104 -6.42 4.13 -1.97
C ILE A 104 -7.59 4.52 -2.88
N ASP A 105 -7.66 3.96 -4.09
CA ASP A 105 -8.70 4.29 -5.07
C ASP A 105 -10.10 3.91 -4.58
N THR A 106 -10.21 2.79 -3.85
CA THR A 106 -11.48 2.33 -3.28
C THR A 106 -11.86 3.12 -2.02
N PHE A 107 -10.88 3.56 -1.23
CA PHE A 107 -11.08 4.18 0.09
C PHE A 107 -10.19 5.42 0.29
N PRO A 108 -10.39 6.51 -0.48
CA PRO A 108 -9.47 7.66 -0.49
C PRO A 108 -9.42 8.41 0.84
N ASP A 109 -10.54 8.47 1.57
CA ASP A 109 -10.65 9.15 2.86
C ASP A 109 -10.30 8.25 4.06
N HIS A 110 -9.89 7.00 3.81
CA HIS A 110 -9.55 6.08 4.90
C HIS A 110 -8.17 6.42 5.47
N PRO A 111 -7.96 6.36 6.80
CA PRO A 111 -6.64 6.63 7.41
C PRO A 111 -5.49 5.74 6.91
N LEU A 112 -5.81 4.62 6.27
CA LEU A 112 -4.82 3.73 5.66
C LEU A 112 -4.37 4.18 4.27
N ALA A 113 -5.10 5.10 3.61
CA ALA A 113 -4.73 5.59 2.28
C ALA A 113 -3.40 6.33 2.33
N GLU A 114 -3.21 7.20 3.32
CA GLU A 114 -1.94 7.93 3.54
C GLU A 114 -0.77 6.97 3.79
N VAL A 115 -0.95 6.01 4.70
CA VAL A 115 0.07 4.99 5.00
C VAL A 115 0.37 4.14 3.76
N SER A 116 -0.64 3.81 2.95
CA SER A 116 -0.48 3.05 1.71
C SER A 116 0.30 3.85 0.67
N GLY A 117 0.08 5.17 0.57
CA GLY A 117 0.85 6.08 -0.28
C GLY A 117 2.34 6.07 0.08
N GLN A 118 2.66 6.22 1.37
CA GLN A 118 4.05 6.13 1.86
C GLN A 118 4.70 4.78 1.55
N ARG A 119 3.92 3.68 1.59
CA ARG A 119 4.41 2.35 1.22
C ARG A 119 4.68 2.23 -0.28
N ILE A 120 3.84 2.84 -1.12
CA ILE A 120 4.07 2.89 -2.57
C ILE A 120 5.38 3.63 -2.86
N GLU A 121 5.58 4.82 -2.30
CA GLU A 121 6.80 5.62 -2.48
C GLU A 121 8.05 4.81 -2.08
N ALA A 122 8.03 4.16 -0.91
CA ALA A 122 9.14 3.34 -0.45
C ALA A 122 9.43 2.13 -1.36
N LEU A 123 8.41 1.55 -2.00
CA LEU A 123 8.58 0.45 -2.95
C LEU A 123 9.15 0.96 -4.28
N GLU A 124 8.70 2.12 -4.75
CA GLU A 124 9.22 2.78 -5.96
C GLU A 124 10.68 3.18 -5.80
N GLU A 125 11.06 3.77 -4.66
CA GLU A 125 12.45 4.08 -4.34
C GLU A 125 13.34 2.84 -4.34
N ARG A 126 12.86 1.72 -3.78
CA ARG A 126 13.60 0.44 -3.79
C ARG A 126 13.81 -0.09 -5.21
N ILE A 127 12.79 -0.02 -6.07
CA ILE A 127 12.89 -0.43 -7.48
C ILE A 127 13.89 0.48 -8.21
N ALA A 128 13.78 1.79 -8.02
CA ALA A 128 14.68 2.76 -8.65
C ALA A 128 16.14 2.54 -8.24
N ALA A 129 16.40 2.37 -6.94
CA ALA A 129 17.75 2.11 -6.43
C ALA A 129 18.36 0.81 -6.99
N ARG A 130 17.55 -0.25 -7.16
CA ARG A 130 18.02 -1.49 -7.80
C ARG A 130 18.31 -1.30 -9.27
N ALA A 131 17.48 -0.55 -9.99
CA ALA A 131 17.71 -0.24 -11.40
C ALA A 131 19.00 0.58 -11.60
N GLU A 132 19.27 1.56 -10.73
CA GLU A 132 20.52 2.34 -10.73
C GLU A 132 21.73 1.47 -10.44
N LYS A 133 21.67 0.63 -9.40
CA LYS A 133 22.73 -0.33 -9.09
C LYS A 133 22.99 -1.28 -10.25
N LEU A 134 21.94 -1.78 -10.90
CA LEU A 134 22.08 -2.64 -12.07
C LEU A 134 22.79 -1.93 -13.22
N ALA A 135 22.40 -0.68 -13.51
CA ALA A 135 23.05 0.10 -14.55
C ALA A 135 24.53 0.36 -14.24
N HIS A 136 24.85 0.66 -12.98
CA HIS A 136 26.23 0.81 -12.51
C HIS A 136 27.04 -0.49 -12.68
N ASP A 137 26.52 -1.63 -12.19
CA ASP A 137 27.20 -2.93 -12.29
C ASP A 137 27.43 -3.33 -13.76
N GLN A 138 26.45 -3.08 -14.64
CA GLN A 138 26.60 -3.34 -16.08
C GLN A 138 27.64 -2.44 -16.74
N ALA A 139 27.72 -1.16 -16.35
CA ALA A 139 28.76 -0.24 -16.85
C ALA A 139 30.16 -0.68 -16.40
N GLU A 140 30.32 -1.08 -15.13
CA GLU A 140 31.59 -1.57 -14.60
C GLU A 140 32.05 -2.86 -15.32
N VAL A 141 31.12 -3.77 -15.63
CA VAL A 141 31.42 -4.95 -16.45
C VAL A 141 31.98 -4.56 -17.83
N LEU A 142 31.38 -3.56 -18.49
CA LEU A 142 31.86 -3.08 -19.79
C LEU A 142 33.26 -2.46 -19.71
N GLU A 143 33.56 -1.68 -18.67
CA GLU A 143 34.90 -1.13 -18.44
C GLU A 143 35.93 -2.24 -18.23
N LEU A 144 35.60 -3.28 -17.44
CA LEU A 144 36.48 -4.42 -17.22
C LEU A 144 36.70 -5.24 -18.49
N VAL A 145 35.68 -5.41 -19.33
CA VAL A 145 35.82 -6.03 -20.66
C VAL A 145 36.77 -5.21 -21.54
N ALA A 146 36.62 -3.88 -21.56
CA ALA A 146 37.50 -3.00 -22.33
C ALA A 146 38.96 -3.08 -21.83
N ALA A 147 39.17 -3.10 -20.51
CA ALA A 147 40.48 -3.30 -19.91
C ALA A 147 41.09 -4.67 -20.27
N CYS A 148 40.29 -5.74 -20.21
CA CYS A 148 40.71 -7.09 -20.62
C CYS A 148 41.19 -7.10 -22.09
N ARG A 149 40.38 -6.56 -23.00
CA ARG A 149 40.71 -6.47 -24.44
C ARG A 149 41.97 -5.68 -24.70
N LYS A 150 42.13 -4.53 -24.04
CA LYS A 150 43.32 -3.69 -24.16
C LYS A 150 44.56 -4.44 -23.69
N SER A 151 44.52 -5.05 -22.52
CA SER A 151 45.65 -5.82 -21.98
C SER A 151 45.99 -7.04 -22.85
N ALA A 152 44.99 -7.73 -23.42
CA ALA A 152 45.20 -8.83 -24.35
C ALA A 152 45.86 -8.38 -25.66
N ALA A 153 45.38 -7.26 -26.24
CA ALA A 153 45.97 -6.66 -27.43
C ALA A 153 47.42 -6.21 -27.18
N ASP A 154 47.68 -5.50 -26.08
CA ASP A 154 49.02 -5.06 -25.68
C ASP A 154 49.96 -6.26 -25.45
N ALA A 155 49.46 -7.35 -24.86
CA ALA A 155 50.23 -8.58 -24.67
C ALA A 155 50.59 -9.24 -26.01
N ASN A 156 49.65 -9.27 -26.97
CA ASN A 156 49.90 -9.81 -28.30
C ASN A 156 50.89 -8.96 -29.09
N GLU A 157 50.78 -7.63 -29.04
CA GLU A 157 51.73 -6.71 -29.67
C GLU A 157 53.14 -6.86 -29.06
N ALA A 158 53.24 -6.91 -27.73
CA ALA A 158 54.50 -7.12 -27.02
C ALA A 158 55.11 -8.50 -27.36
N HIS A 159 54.28 -9.53 -27.50
CA HIS A 159 54.71 -10.86 -27.92
C HIS A 159 55.24 -10.87 -29.35
N GLN A 160 54.54 -10.25 -30.30
CA GLN A 160 54.99 -10.11 -31.68
C GLN A 160 56.32 -9.35 -31.79
N LYS A 161 56.46 -8.23 -31.07
CA LYS A 161 57.72 -7.46 -30.99
C LYS A 161 58.86 -8.28 -30.40
N SER A 162 58.59 -9.09 -29.37
CA SER A 162 59.58 -10.02 -28.80
C SER A 162 60.02 -11.07 -29.82
N LEU A 163 59.10 -11.66 -30.59
CA LEU A 163 59.43 -12.63 -31.65
C LEU A 163 60.27 -12.00 -32.76
N GLN A 164 59.92 -10.80 -33.22
CA GLN A 164 60.71 -10.07 -34.23
C GLN A 164 62.13 -9.77 -33.74
N SER A 165 62.30 -9.36 -32.48
CA SER A 165 63.63 -9.13 -31.89
C SER A 165 64.49 -10.39 -31.78
N LYS A 166 63.88 -11.56 -31.58
CA LYS A 166 64.57 -12.86 -31.57
C LYS A 166 64.97 -13.29 -32.98
N ALA A 167 64.11 -13.08 -33.97
CA ALA A 167 64.36 -13.40 -35.37
C ALA A 167 65.45 -12.51 -36.00
N ALA A 168 65.59 -11.26 -35.55
CA ALA A 168 66.60 -10.31 -36.03
C ALA A 168 68.04 -10.55 -35.51
N GLY A 169 68.34 -11.72 -34.96
CA GLY A 169 69.71 -12.12 -34.61
C GLY A 169 70.22 -11.51 -33.30
N GLY A 170 69.72 -12.01 -32.17
CA GLY A 170 70.54 -12.31 -30.98
C GLY A 170 71.09 -11.17 -30.10
N LEU A 171 70.74 -9.90 -30.28
CA LEU A 171 71.53 -8.83 -29.64
C LEU A 171 71.14 -8.40 -28.21
N ASN A 172 70.08 -8.92 -27.57
CA ASN A 172 69.89 -8.64 -26.14
C ASN A 172 68.96 -9.62 -25.41
N LYS A 173 69.53 -10.66 -24.79
CA LYS A 173 68.78 -11.59 -23.92
C LYS A 173 68.01 -10.85 -22.82
N GLY A 174 68.54 -9.74 -22.30
CA GLY A 174 67.88 -8.90 -21.30
C GLY A 174 66.60 -8.24 -21.82
N ALA A 175 66.62 -7.70 -23.05
CA ALA A 175 65.43 -7.11 -23.66
C ALA A 175 64.35 -8.15 -23.99
N ALA A 176 64.76 -9.35 -24.44
CA ALA A 176 63.82 -10.45 -24.68
C ALA A 176 63.17 -10.97 -23.39
N LEU A 177 63.93 -11.06 -22.29
CA LEU A 177 63.39 -11.41 -20.96
C LEU A 177 62.45 -10.33 -20.42
N ALA A 178 62.80 -9.06 -20.55
CA ALA A 178 61.93 -7.95 -20.16
C ALA A 178 60.63 -7.90 -20.98
N GLY A 179 60.71 -8.19 -22.28
CA GLY A 179 59.54 -8.32 -23.15
C GLY A 179 58.62 -9.45 -22.73
N ASN A 180 59.14 -10.63 -22.41
CA ASN A 180 58.32 -11.75 -21.94
C ASN A 180 57.66 -11.45 -20.58
N ARG A 181 58.38 -10.84 -19.63
CA ARG A 181 57.79 -10.42 -18.34
C ARG A 181 56.63 -9.45 -18.54
N ARG A 182 56.78 -8.47 -19.45
CA ARG A 182 55.71 -7.53 -19.80
C ARG A 182 54.50 -8.25 -20.41
N VAL A 183 54.71 -9.25 -21.27
CA VAL A 183 53.62 -10.07 -21.82
C VAL A 183 52.88 -10.82 -20.70
N ASP A 184 53.61 -11.42 -19.76
CA ASP A 184 53.02 -12.17 -18.65
C ASP A 184 52.23 -11.25 -17.71
N GLU A 185 52.76 -10.06 -17.39
CA GLU A 185 52.06 -9.04 -16.60
C GLU A 185 50.75 -8.60 -17.26
N LEU A 186 50.77 -8.31 -18.57
CA LEU A 186 49.58 -7.90 -19.32
C LEU A 186 48.55 -9.02 -19.41
N ARG A 187 48.97 -10.29 -19.55
CA ARG A 187 48.07 -11.45 -19.51
C ARG A 187 47.39 -11.62 -18.15
N GLU A 188 48.13 -11.44 -17.05
CA GLU A 188 47.55 -11.52 -15.70
C GLU A 188 46.60 -10.34 -15.41
N MET A 189 46.87 -9.14 -15.96
CA MET A 189 45.92 -8.02 -15.90
C MET A 189 44.62 -8.35 -16.66
N ALA A 190 44.73 -8.88 -17.89
CA ALA A 190 43.57 -9.28 -18.68
C ALA A 190 42.72 -10.34 -17.95
N LYS A 191 43.38 -11.36 -17.38
CA LYS A 191 42.75 -12.42 -16.59
C LYS A 191 42.06 -11.88 -15.35
N THR A 192 42.69 -10.94 -14.63
CA THR A 192 42.11 -10.30 -13.44
C THR A 192 40.86 -9.49 -13.80
N ALA A 193 40.92 -8.71 -14.89
CA ALA A 193 39.76 -7.95 -15.38
C ALA A 193 38.61 -8.88 -15.78
N LYS A 194 38.90 -9.95 -16.52
CA LYS A 194 37.92 -11.00 -16.88
C LYS A 194 37.27 -11.62 -15.65
N GLN A 195 38.03 -12.01 -14.64
CA GLN A 195 37.51 -12.59 -13.40
C GLN A 195 36.64 -11.63 -12.60
N LYS A 196 37.02 -10.35 -12.51
CA LYS A 196 36.20 -9.32 -11.86
C LYS A 196 34.87 -9.11 -12.60
N ALA A 197 34.93 -9.02 -13.93
CA ALA A 197 33.74 -8.88 -14.76
C ALA A 197 32.78 -10.08 -14.59
N GLN A 198 33.31 -11.30 -14.52
CA GLN A 198 32.51 -12.51 -14.25
C GLN A 198 31.83 -12.48 -12.88
N LYS A 199 32.53 -11.99 -11.84
CA LYS A 199 31.96 -11.87 -10.48
C LYS A 199 30.83 -10.85 -10.42
N LEU A 200 31.00 -9.69 -11.04
CA LEU A 200 29.94 -8.66 -11.11
C LEU A 200 28.74 -9.14 -11.91
N LEU A 201 28.98 -9.82 -13.04
CA LEU A 201 27.91 -10.40 -13.86
C LEU A 201 27.09 -11.46 -13.12
N ALA A 202 27.66 -12.17 -12.15
CA ALA A 202 26.93 -13.14 -11.35
C ALA A 202 25.81 -12.50 -10.49
N THR A 203 25.92 -11.20 -10.21
CA THR A 203 24.94 -10.42 -9.44
C THR A 203 24.12 -9.45 -10.28
N ALA A 204 24.43 -9.33 -11.58
CA ALA A 204 23.77 -8.42 -12.51
C ALA A 204 23.06 -9.21 -13.62
N PRO A 205 21.72 -9.18 -13.74
CA PRO A 205 21.02 -9.82 -14.84
C PRO A 205 21.54 -9.37 -16.22
N ASP A 206 21.83 -10.37 -17.07
CA ASP A 206 22.20 -10.21 -18.49
C ASP A 206 21.21 -10.99 -19.36
N PRO A 207 19.99 -10.47 -19.56
CA PRO A 207 18.88 -11.21 -20.17
C PRO A 207 19.18 -11.66 -21.60
N ASN A 208 20.08 -10.97 -22.30
CA ASN A 208 20.46 -11.30 -23.68
C ASN A 208 21.80 -12.04 -23.78
N GLY A 209 22.45 -12.34 -22.65
CA GLY A 209 23.76 -12.97 -22.59
C GLY A 209 24.87 -12.18 -23.30
N ARG A 210 24.67 -10.86 -23.51
CA ARG A 210 25.59 -10.02 -24.30
C ARG A 210 26.87 -9.75 -23.54
N LEU A 211 26.76 -9.39 -22.26
CA LEU A 211 27.90 -9.15 -21.39
C LEU A 211 28.68 -10.45 -21.16
N ALA A 212 27.98 -11.56 -20.95
CA ALA A 212 28.58 -12.88 -20.82
C ALA A 212 29.40 -13.30 -22.05
N LYS A 213 28.94 -12.97 -23.26
CA LYS A 213 29.69 -13.22 -24.51
C LYS A 213 30.92 -12.32 -24.59
N GLN A 214 30.76 -11.02 -24.31
CA GLN A 214 31.86 -10.06 -24.35
C GLN A 214 32.99 -10.37 -23.36
N ILE A 215 32.65 -10.89 -22.17
CA ILE A 215 33.63 -11.34 -21.18
C ILE A 215 34.36 -12.61 -21.66
N ARG A 216 33.65 -13.55 -22.30
CA ARG A 216 34.25 -14.79 -22.80
C ARG A 216 35.29 -14.55 -23.88
N SER A 217 35.01 -13.60 -24.78
CA SER A 217 35.91 -13.25 -25.89
C SER A 217 36.82 -12.06 -25.60
N CYS A 218 36.97 -11.62 -24.34
CA CYS A 218 37.77 -10.42 -24.04
C CYS A 218 39.29 -10.64 -24.17
N ASP A 219 39.74 -11.88 -24.09
CA ASP A 219 41.11 -12.36 -24.28
C ASP A 219 41.33 -13.00 -25.66
N GLU A 220 40.27 -13.14 -26.45
CA GLU A 220 40.34 -13.50 -27.86
C GLU A 220 40.63 -12.22 -28.65
N THR A 221 41.59 -12.29 -29.58
CA THR A 221 41.88 -11.15 -30.45
C THR A 221 40.91 -11.25 -31.63
N ASP A 222 40.03 -10.25 -31.76
CA ASP A 222 39.22 -10.04 -32.98
C ASP A 222 40.13 -9.76 -34.19
#